data_AF-A0A4Q3WDF9-F1
#
_entry.id   AF-A0A4Q3WDF9-F1
#
_cell.length_a   1.000
_cell.length_b   1.000
_cell.length_c   1.000
_cell.angle_alpha   90.00
_cell.angle_beta   90.00
_cell.angle_gamma   90.00
#
_symmetry.space_group_name_H-M   'P 1'
#
loop_
_entity.id
_entity.type
_entity.pdbx_description
1 polymer ?
#
loop_
_entity_poly.entity_id
_entity_poly.type
_entity_poly.pdbx_seq_one_letter_code
_entity_poly.pdbx_strand_id
1 'polypeptide(L)'
;YQPWPQYGVEMTPFRFFYSPPFLLLVRPLAGLDFLTFARVWTLILLVPFWVYSFCLSRLATGKWDWKVALLFGMVINMVLRGYATLALGQFEPFMWMLFGLALTTKNRAGWLALATLVKIHPLWALALTLGQEGKSAWKNAALFALPVLFASLWLVGLHNWAMWWPSTQPVASQGTFNADNWSLPFFGLRLLNWAGLLKASGTLPSWAKAYLSLCAIAGPLGVMFWARNYSRDLRLALVACAGVLFAPLCWTLYFPLFLLPIAVLIGERRERMKAPVLSQQSQIEYA
;
A
#
# COMPACT_ATOMS: atom_id res chain seq x y z
N TYR A 1 -2.29 32.67 -21.11
CA TYR A 1 -1.28 31.79 -20.52
C TYR A 1 -0.84 32.41 -19.21
N GLN A 2 -1.27 31.85 -18.07
CA GLN A 2 -0.84 32.35 -16.76
C GLN A 2 0.61 31.91 -16.50
N PRO A 3 1.45 32.79 -15.92
CA PRO A 3 2.83 32.49 -15.62
C PRO A 3 2.91 31.41 -14.54
N TRP A 4 3.58 30.33 -14.90
CA TRP A 4 3.81 29.15 -14.09
C TRP A 4 5.16 29.32 -13.36
N PRO A 5 5.30 29.02 -12.05
CA PRO A 5 4.29 28.70 -11.03
C PRO A 5 4.13 29.79 -9.95
N GLN A 6 2.90 29.94 -9.42
CA GLN A 6 2.57 30.73 -8.21
C GLN A 6 2.27 29.78 -7.05
N TYR A 7 2.89 30.00 -5.89
CA TYR A 7 2.58 29.32 -4.63
C TYR A 7 1.49 30.10 -3.88
N GLY A 8 0.43 29.44 -3.38
CA GLY A 8 -0.65 30.09 -2.61
C GLY A 8 -1.79 29.16 -2.20
N VAL A 9 -2.56 29.58 -1.19
CA VAL A 9 -3.67 28.87 -0.50
C VAL A 9 -4.83 28.47 -1.43
N GLU A 10 -4.82 28.98 -2.66
CA GLU A 10 -5.87 28.78 -3.66
C GLU A 10 -5.62 27.62 -4.63
N MET A 11 -4.47 26.93 -4.57
CA MET A 11 -4.26 25.68 -5.30
C MET A 11 -4.74 24.46 -4.52
N THR A 12 -5.55 23.64 -5.20
CA THR A 12 -5.95 22.30 -4.77
C THR A 12 -4.73 21.44 -4.41
N PRO A 13 -4.66 20.86 -3.20
CA PRO A 13 -3.56 20.00 -2.73
C PRO A 13 -3.23 18.81 -3.66
N PHE A 14 -4.12 18.46 -4.59
CA PHE A 14 -4.07 17.25 -5.42
C PHE A 14 -2.85 17.14 -6.38
N ARG A 15 -2.11 18.22 -6.65
CA ARG A 15 -1.05 18.23 -7.69
C ARG A 15 0.32 17.67 -7.25
N PHE A 16 0.54 17.43 -5.95
CA PHE A 16 1.83 16.95 -5.41
C PHE A 16 1.72 15.69 -4.54
N PHE A 17 0.66 14.89 -4.68
CA PHE A 17 0.46 13.71 -3.84
C PHE A 17 1.42 12.54 -4.12
N TYR A 18 2.05 12.52 -5.29
CA TYR A 18 2.92 11.42 -5.68
C TYR A 18 4.39 11.77 -5.50
N SER A 19 5.16 10.79 -5.03
CA SER A 19 6.58 10.97 -4.79
C SER A 19 7.39 11.16 -6.08
N PRO A 20 8.58 11.78 -6.04
CA PRO A 20 9.43 11.91 -7.23
C PRO A 20 9.71 10.57 -7.93
N PRO A 21 9.91 9.44 -7.22
CA PRO A 21 9.95 8.11 -7.84
C PRO A 21 8.78 7.77 -8.77
N PHE A 22 7.56 8.21 -8.46
CA PHE A 22 6.40 7.99 -9.32
C PHE A 22 6.50 8.72 -10.66
N LEU A 23 7.17 9.88 -10.69
CA LEU A 23 7.33 10.66 -11.92
C LEU A 23 8.11 9.90 -13.01
N LEU A 24 8.93 8.90 -12.64
CA LEU A 24 9.59 8.02 -13.61
C LEU A 24 8.60 7.27 -14.52
N LEU A 25 7.40 6.99 -14.03
CA LEU A 25 6.37 6.27 -14.78
C LEU A 25 5.54 7.21 -15.67
N VAL A 26 5.25 8.41 -15.17
CA VAL A 26 4.31 9.33 -15.83
C VAL A 26 5.02 10.29 -16.78
N ARG A 27 6.28 10.67 -16.49
CA ARG A 27 7.02 11.66 -17.28
C ARG A 27 7.17 11.29 -18.76
N PRO A 28 7.43 10.02 -19.15
CA PRO A 28 7.46 9.64 -20.56
C PRO A 28 6.14 9.89 -21.30
N LEU A 29 5.02 10.00 -20.57
CA LEU A 29 3.68 10.21 -21.10
C LEU A 29 3.27 11.70 -21.11
N ALA A 30 4.11 12.60 -20.60
CA ALA A 30 3.76 14.01 -20.39
C ALA A 30 3.51 14.80 -21.68
N GLY A 31 3.99 14.31 -22.83
CA GLY A 31 3.78 14.94 -24.14
C GLY A 31 2.52 14.48 -24.89
N LEU A 32 1.78 13.52 -24.33
CA LEU A 32 0.56 13.00 -24.97
C LEU A 32 -0.62 13.93 -24.70
N ASP A 33 -1.58 13.97 -25.63
CA ASP A 33 -2.88 14.59 -25.36
C ASP A 33 -3.62 13.82 -24.25
N PHE A 34 -4.56 14.48 -23.58
CA PHE A 34 -5.24 13.91 -22.42
C PHE A 34 -5.94 12.57 -22.71
N LEU A 35 -6.57 12.42 -23.89
CA LEU A 35 -7.30 11.20 -24.23
C LEU A 35 -6.33 10.04 -24.46
N THR A 36 -5.24 10.29 -25.18
CA THR A 36 -4.19 9.29 -25.40
C THR A 36 -3.49 8.92 -24.08
N PHE A 37 -3.16 9.92 -23.25
CA PHE A 37 -2.62 9.71 -21.91
C PHE A 37 -3.54 8.80 -21.08
N ALA A 38 -4.84 9.12 -20.98
CA ALA A 38 -5.79 8.38 -20.17
C ALA A 38 -5.91 6.92 -20.62
N ARG A 39 -5.95 6.67 -21.93
CA ARG A 39 -5.98 5.31 -22.51
C ARG A 39 -4.72 4.53 -22.16
N VAL A 40 -3.54 5.10 -22.42
CA VAL A 40 -2.25 4.45 -22.13
C VAL A 40 -2.09 4.22 -20.63
N TRP A 41 -2.41 5.19 -19.80
CA TRP A 41 -2.33 5.09 -18.35
C TRP A 41 -3.26 4.01 -17.79
N THR A 42 -4.48 3.90 -18.32
CA THR A 42 -5.42 2.83 -17.94
C THR A 42 -4.84 1.45 -18.27
N LEU A 43 -4.24 1.27 -19.46
CA LEU A 43 -3.58 0.01 -19.82
C LEU A 43 -2.40 -0.30 -18.89
N ILE A 44 -1.61 0.71 -18.54
CA ILE A 44 -0.51 0.60 -17.59
C ILE A 44 -1.02 0.18 -16.20
N LEU A 45 -2.16 0.69 -15.73
CA LEU A 45 -2.75 0.35 -14.44
C LEU A 45 -3.42 -1.04 -14.41
N LEU A 46 -3.88 -1.55 -15.55
CA LEU A 46 -4.45 -2.90 -15.64
C LEU A 46 -3.41 -3.99 -15.38
N VAL A 47 -2.15 -3.77 -15.77
CA VAL A 47 -1.05 -4.72 -15.51
C VAL A 47 -0.87 -4.98 -14.01
N PRO A 48 -0.57 -3.98 -13.14
CA PRO A 48 -0.39 -4.20 -11.72
C PRO A 48 -1.67 -4.68 -11.03
N PHE A 49 -2.86 -4.28 -11.51
CA PHE A 49 -4.14 -4.83 -11.04
C PHE A 49 -4.19 -6.36 -11.18
N TRP A 50 -3.87 -6.87 -12.37
CA TRP A 50 -3.92 -8.31 -12.63
C TRP A 50 -2.78 -9.05 -11.95
N VAL A 51 -1.55 -8.50 -11.95
CA VAL A 51 -0.42 -9.09 -11.21
C VAL A 51 -0.77 -9.24 -9.74
N TYR A 52 -1.39 -8.24 -9.12
CA TYR A 52 -1.86 -8.34 -7.75
C TYR A 52 -2.88 -9.47 -7.54
N SER A 53 -3.86 -9.59 -8.43
CA SER A 53 -4.87 -10.65 -8.38
C SER A 53 -4.24 -12.05 -8.50
N PHE A 54 -3.21 -12.19 -9.34
CA PHE A 54 -2.40 -13.41 -9.43
C PHE A 54 -1.57 -13.66 -8.18
N CYS A 55 -1.01 -12.62 -7.53
CA CYS A 55 -0.32 -12.79 -6.26
C CYS A 55 -1.27 -13.32 -5.18
N LEU A 56 -2.50 -12.79 -5.09
CA LEU A 56 -3.52 -13.30 -4.19
C LEU A 56 -3.86 -14.77 -4.47
N SER A 57 -3.97 -15.16 -5.75
CA SER A 57 -4.21 -16.57 -6.10
C SER A 57 -3.05 -17.48 -5.71
N ARG A 58 -1.81 -17.01 -5.86
CA ARG A 58 -0.60 -17.72 -5.42
C ARG A 58 -0.53 -17.91 -3.91
N LEU A 59 -0.95 -16.90 -3.15
CA LEU A 59 -1.04 -16.98 -1.68
C LEU A 59 -2.15 -17.93 -1.24
N ALA A 60 -3.32 -17.86 -1.87
CA ALA A 60 -4.47 -18.67 -1.49
C ALA A 60 -4.38 -20.16 -1.89
N THR A 61 -3.66 -20.48 -2.98
CA THR A 61 -3.68 -21.84 -3.55
C THR A 61 -2.34 -22.55 -3.54
N GLY A 62 -1.24 -21.85 -3.26
CA GLY A 62 0.10 -22.42 -3.40
C GLY A 62 0.64 -22.40 -4.85
N LYS A 63 -0.15 -21.97 -5.85
CA LYS A 63 0.25 -21.92 -7.28
C LYS A 63 -0.38 -20.73 -8.01
N TRP A 64 0.12 -20.39 -9.18
CA TRP A 64 -0.47 -19.34 -10.02
C TRP A 64 -1.72 -19.90 -10.72
N ASP A 65 -2.89 -19.72 -10.09
CA ASP A 65 -4.17 -20.22 -10.60
C ASP A 65 -4.98 -19.08 -11.23
N TRP A 66 -5.24 -19.16 -12.55
CA TRP A 66 -5.94 -18.12 -13.29
C TRP A 66 -7.42 -18.00 -12.90
N LYS A 67 -8.09 -19.12 -12.54
CA LYS A 67 -9.50 -19.09 -12.14
C LYS A 67 -9.66 -18.35 -10.81
N VAL A 68 -8.77 -18.65 -9.86
CA VAL A 68 -8.76 -17.96 -8.56
C VAL A 68 -8.31 -16.51 -8.72
N ALA A 69 -7.37 -16.21 -9.63
CA ALA A 69 -6.99 -14.83 -9.94
C ALA A 69 -8.17 -14.02 -10.52
N LEU A 70 -8.98 -14.62 -11.41
CA LEU A 70 -10.21 -13.98 -11.92
C LEU A 70 -11.22 -13.71 -10.80
N LEU A 71 -11.40 -14.64 -9.86
CA LEU A 71 -12.29 -14.44 -8.71
C LEU A 71 -11.80 -13.27 -7.83
N PHE A 72 -10.50 -13.21 -7.53
CA PHE A 72 -9.94 -12.07 -6.79
C PHE A 72 -10.07 -10.77 -7.58
N GLY A 73 -9.79 -10.77 -8.88
CA GLY A 73 -9.98 -9.62 -9.76
C GLY A 73 -11.44 -9.12 -9.75
N MET A 74 -12.40 -10.04 -9.79
CA MET A 74 -13.83 -9.73 -9.68
C MET A 74 -14.18 -9.10 -8.33
N VAL A 75 -13.70 -9.69 -7.22
CA VAL A 75 -13.92 -9.15 -5.86
C VAL A 75 -13.31 -7.75 -5.72
N ILE A 76 -12.06 -7.57 -6.16
CA ILE A 76 -11.39 -6.26 -6.15
C ILE A 76 -12.21 -5.25 -6.95
N ASN A 77 -12.60 -5.61 -8.17
CA ASN A 77 -13.28 -4.69 -9.08
C ASN A 77 -14.68 -4.33 -8.57
N MET A 78 -15.51 -5.31 -8.22
CA MET A 78 -16.93 -5.11 -7.92
C MET A 78 -17.19 -4.76 -6.44
N VAL A 79 -16.48 -5.39 -5.51
CA VAL A 79 -16.75 -5.25 -4.06
C VAL A 79 -15.87 -4.16 -3.44
N LEU A 80 -14.60 -4.13 -3.81
CA LEU A 80 -13.62 -3.19 -3.23
C LEU A 80 -13.39 -1.95 -4.08
N ARG A 81 -14.31 -1.69 -5.03
CA ARG A 81 -14.32 -0.52 -5.93
C ARG A 81 -13.03 -0.34 -6.72
N GLY A 82 -12.40 -1.44 -7.13
CA GLY A 82 -11.20 -1.41 -7.99
C GLY A 82 -11.43 -0.64 -9.30
N TYR A 83 -12.65 -0.67 -9.85
CA TYR A 83 -13.03 0.11 -11.04
C TYR A 83 -12.86 1.62 -10.81
N ALA A 84 -13.14 2.12 -9.60
CA ALA A 84 -13.01 3.53 -9.29
C ALA A 84 -11.53 3.94 -9.28
N THR A 85 -10.65 3.09 -8.75
CA THR A 85 -9.20 3.28 -8.80
C THR A 85 -8.70 3.38 -10.25
N LEU A 86 -9.13 2.46 -11.12
CA LEU A 86 -8.74 2.45 -12.53
C LEU A 86 -9.30 3.66 -13.28
N ALA A 87 -10.59 3.97 -13.10
CA ALA A 87 -11.25 5.08 -13.78
C ALA A 87 -10.68 6.44 -13.38
N LEU A 88 -10.26 6.60 -12.12
CA LEU A 88 -9.63 7.82 -11.62
C LEU A 88 -8.12 7.91 -11.94
N GLY A 89 -7.54 6.89 -12.59
CA GLY A 89 -6.11 6.86 -12.90
C GLY A 89 -5.21 6.82 -11.67
N GLN A 90 -5.69 6.24 -10.57
CA GLN A 90 -5.03 6.23 -9.27
C GLN A 90 -3.86 5.23 -9.22
N PHE A 91 -2.80 5.55 -8.47
CA PHE A 91 -1.57 4.73 -8.44
C PHE A 91 -1.70 3.44 -7.63
N GLU A 92 -2.72 3.34 -6.79
CA GLU A 92 -2.97 2.25 -5.85
C GLU A 92 -2.77 0.84 -6.42
N PRO A 93 -3.13 0.50 -7.68
CA PRO A 93 -2.88 -0.83 -8.23
C PRO A 93 -1.41 -1.23 -8.21
N PHE A 94 -0.49 -0.29 -8.46
CA PHE A 94 0.95 -0.55 -8.32
C PHE A 94 1.34 -0.88 -6.88
N MET A 95 0.78 -0.18 -5.89
CA MET A 95 1.04 -0.55 -4.50
C MET A 95 0.50 -1.93 -4.17
N TRP A 96 -0.70 -2.27 -4.63
CA TRP A 96 -1.27 -3.61 -4.44
C TRP A 96 -0.31 -4.65 -5.02
N MET A 97 0.10 -4.49 -6.27
CA MET A 97 1.08 -5.35 -6.94
C MET A 97 2.37 -5.50 -6.11
N LEU A 98 2.98 -4.39 -5.67
CA LEU A 98 4.24 -4.43 -4.93
C LEU A 98 4.11 -5.19 -3.61
N PHE A 99 3.01 -5.02 -2.87
CA PHE A 99 2.75 -5.82 -1.67
C PHE A 99 2.50 -7.30 -1.99
N GLY A 100 1.76 -7.59 -3.06
CA GLY A 100 1.55 -8.96 -3.53
C GLY A 100 2.87 -9.65 -3.86
N LEU A 101 3.72 -9.01 -4.65
CA LEU A 101 5.04 -9.49 -5.03
C LEU A 101 5.97 -9.65 -3.81
N ALA A 102 5.89 -8.76 -2.83
CA ALA A 102 6.63 -8.88 -1.58
C ALA A 102 6.29 -10.16 -0.80
N LEU A 103 5.06 -10.65 -0.89
CA LEU A 103 4.64 -11.88 -0.20
C LEU A 103 4.87 -13.14 -1.05
N THR A 104 4.85 -13.04 -2.38
CA THR A 104 4.93 -14.20 -3.28
C THR A 104 6.32 -14.47 -3.86
N THR A 105 7.31 -13.59 -3.64
CA THR A 105 8.66 -13.73 -4.22
C THR A 105 9.75 -13.71 -3.15
N LYS A 106 10.99 -14.01 -3.56
CA LYS A 106 12.17 -14.00 -2.68
C LYS A 106 12.66 -12.58 -2.34
N ASN A 107 12.37 -11.58 -3.18
CA ASN A 107 12.89 -10.21 -3.06
C ASN A 107 11.97 -9.31 -2.22
N ARG A 108 11.56 -9.80 -1.04
CA ARG A 108 10.50 -9.17 -0.24
C ARG A 108 10.82 -7.71 0.10
N ALA A 109 12.03 -7.48 0.62
CA ALA A 109 12.48 -6.15 1.03
C ALA A 109 12.61 -5.19 -0.15
N GLY A 110 13.02 -5.67 -1.33
CA GLY A 110 13.10 -4.86 -2.56
C GLY A 110 11.74 -4.34 -3.00
N TRP A 111 10.72 -5.19 -3.07
CA TRP A 111 9.37 -4.77 -3.44
C TRP A 111 8.75 -3.81 -2.41
N LEU A 112 8.96 -4.06 -1.12
CA LEU A 112 8.51 -3.16 -0.05
C LEU A 112 9.25 -1.83 -0.05
N ALA A 113 10.53 -1.81 -0.42
CA ALA A 113 11.30 -0.58 -0.59
C ALA A 113 10.73 0.25 -1.73
N LEU A 114 10.43 -0.35 -2.89
CA LEU A 114 9.75 0.36 -3.99
C LEU A 114 8.38 0.89 -3.57
N ALA A 115 7.59 0.11 -2.83
CA ALA A 115 6.29 0.57 -2.34
C ALA A 115 6.45 1.77 -1.39
N THR A 116 7.45 1.71 -0.50
CA THR A 116 7.77 2.78 0.47
C THR A 116 8.24 4.06 -0.21
N LEU A 117 8.96 3.93 -1.32
CA LEU A 117 9.37 5.08 -2.14
C LEU A 117 8.19 5.81 -2.75
N VAL A 118 7.04 5.15 -2.94
CA VAL A 118 5.85 5.79 -3.51
C VAL A 118 4.89 6.32 -2.47
N LYS A 119 4.62 5.55 -1.41
CA LYS A 119 3.83 6.01 -0.24
C LYS A 119 4.49 5.54 1.04
N ILE A 120 4.26 6.25 2.15
CA ILE A 120 4.92 5.95 3.43
C ILE A 120 4.37 4.70 4.15
N HIS A 121 3.11 4.31 3.89
CA HIS A 121 2.43 3.21 4.60
C HIS A 121 3.16 1.85 4.60
N PRO A 122 3.83 1.41 3.50
CA PRO A 122 4.60 0.17 3.45
C PRO A 122 5.87 0.16 4.31
N LEU A 123 6.30 1.31 4.86
CA LEU A 123 7.51 1.43 5.67
C LEU A 123 7.52 0.46 6.85
N TRP A 124 6.36 0.23 7.49
CA TRP A 124 6.24 -0.69 8.62
C TRP A 124 6.52 -2.14 8.23
N ALA A 125 5.97 -2.59 7.11
CA ALA A 125 6.22 -3.92 6.56
C ALA A 125 7.69 -4.08 6.12
N LEU A 126 8.28 -3.03 5.54
CA LEU A 126 9.69 -2.98 5.20
C LEU A 126 10.56 -3.10 6.46
N ALA A 127 10.31 -2.28 7.48
CA ALA A 127 11.06 -2.29 8.74
C ALA A 127 11.04 -3.67 9.41
N LEU A 128 9.87 -4.31 9.45
CA LEU A 128 9.74 -5.69 9.94
C LEU A 128 10.62 -6.66 9.14
N THR A 129 10.59 -6.56 7.81
CA THR A 129 11.36 -7.45 6.92
C THR A 129 12.87 -7.25 7.10
N LEU A 130 13.32 -5.99 7.19
CA LEU A 130 14.72 -5.63 7.43
C LEU A 130 15.21 -6.12 8.80
N GLY A 131 14.36 -6.01 9.83
CA GLY A 131 14.68 -6.50 11.17
C GLY A 131 14.75 -8.03 11.27
N GLN A 132 13.97 -8.75 10.47
CA GLN A 132 13.92 -10.22 10.50
C GLN A 132 15.00 -10.89 9.64
N GLU A 133 15.29 -10.38 8.45
CA GLU A 133 16.23 -11.01 7.51
C GLU A 133 17.64 -10.42 7.55
N GLY A 134 17.85 -9.32 8.28
CA GLY A 134 19.16 -8.69 8.45
C GLY A 134 19.81 -8.26 7.13
N LYS A 135 21.13 -8.49 7.00
CA LYS A 135 21.97 -7.95 5.91
C LYS A 135 21.46 -8.27 4.50
N SER A 136 20.86 -9.45 4.30
CA SER A 136 20.33 -9.86 2.99
C SER A 136 19.16 -8.96 2.54
N ALA A 137 18.21 -8.68 3.43
CA ALA A 137 17.10 -7.79 3.12
C ALA A 137 17.54 -6.35 2.90
N TRP A 138 18.51 -5.85 3.67
CA TRP A 138 19.08 -4.52 3.44
C TRP A 138 19.71 -4.41 2.05
N LYS A 139 20.50 -5.40 1.64
CA LYS A 139 21.07 -5.45 0.28
C LYS A 139 19.97 -5.47 -0.78
N ASN A 140 18.92 -6.27 -0.58
CA ASN A 140 17.80 -6.39 -1.51
C ASN A 140 17.00 -5.07 -1.64
N ALA A 141 16.69 -4.44 -0.50
CA ALA A 141 16.04 -3.13 -0.45
C ALA A 141 16.88 -2.06 -1.17
N ALA A 142 18.18 -2.01 -0.89
CA ALA A 142 19.09 -1.07 -1.54
C ALA A 142 19.17 -1.29 -3.06
N LEU A 143 19.26 -2.54 -3.51
CA LEU A 143 19.32 -2.88 -4.94
C LEU A 143 18.11 -2.37 -5.72
N PHE A 144 16.92 -2.37 -5.10
CA PHE A 144 15.70 -1.90 -5.73
C PHE A 144 15.52 -0.38 -5.56
N ALA A 145 15.81 0.15 -4.37
CA ALA A 145 15.57 1.55 -4.05
C ALA A 145 16.57 2.51 -4.69
N LEU A 146 17.88 2.19 -4.66
CA LEU A 146 18.92 3.12 -5.10
C LEU A 146 18.81 3.50 -6.59
N PRO A 147 18.59 2.58 -7.55
CA PRO A 147 18.43 2.96 -8.94
C PRO A 147 17.22 3.86 -9.17
N VAL A 148 16.10 3.59 -8.50
CA VAL A 148 14.87 4.39 -8.61
C VAL A 148 15.06 5.77 -7.99
N LEU A 149 15.69 5.85 -6.82
CA LEU A 149 16.04 7.12 -6.18
C LEU A 149 16.96 7.94 -7.08
N PHE A 150 18.05 7.35 -7.56
CA PHE A 150 19.00 8.00 -8.44
C PHE A 150 18.35 8.49 -9.74
N ALA A 151 17.59 7.63 -10.43
CA ALA A 151 16.87 8.01 -11.64
C ALA A 151 15.85 9.12 -11.38
N SER A 152 15.10 9.04 -10.27
CA SER A 152 14.13 10.07 -9.89
C SER A 152 14.79 11.41 -9.61
N LEU A 153 15.92 11.39 -8.92
CA LEU A 153 16.70 12.58 -8.60
C LEU A 153 17.29 13.20 -9.87
N TRP A 154 17.83 12.38 -10.76
CA TRP A 154 18.37 12.83 -12.04
C TRP A 154 17.29 13.43 -12.94
N LEU A 155 16.11 12.81 -13.01
CA LEU A 155 15.01 13.27 -13.85
C LEU A 155 14.36 14.55 -13.32
N VAL A 156 14.15 14.65 -12.01
CA VAL A 156 13.38 15.74 -11.37
C VAL A 156 14.27 16.90 -10.93
N GLY A 157 15.55 16.63 -10.68
CA GLY A 157 16.51 17.57 -10.12
C GLY A 157 16.45 17.64 -8.59
N LEU A 158 17.60 17.84 -7.95
CA LEU A 158 17.74 17.86 -6.48
C LEU A 158 16.84 18.89 -5.80
N HIS A 159 16.72 20.09 -6.37
CA HIS A 159 15.89 21.14 -5.80
C HIS A 159 14.41 20.73 -5.72
N ASN A 160 13.83 20.30 -6.84
CA ASN A 160 12.42 19.86 -6.89
C ASN A 160 12.18 18.62 -6.02
N TRP A 161 13.15 17.70 -5.99
CA TRP A 161 13.10 16.52 -5.14
C TRP A 161 13.08 16.90 -3.65
N ALA A 162 13.92 17.86 -3.23
CA ALA A 162 13.95 18.35 -1.86
C ALA A 162 12.68 19.12 -1.47
N MET A 163 12.12 19.91 -2.40
CA MET A 163 10.88 20.68 -2.17
C MET A 163 9.62 19.82 -2.05
N TRP A 164 9.65 18.60 -2.62
CA TRP A 164 8.53 17.67 -2.51
C TRP A 164 8.21 17.29 -1.06
N TRP A 165 9.22 17.06 -0.22
CA TRP A 165 9.01 16.59 1.15
C TRP A 165 8.27 17.62 2.03
N PRO A 166 8.71 18.89 2.14
CA PRO A 166 7.95 19.93 2.84
C PRO A 166 6.55 20.17 2.25
N SER A 167 6.35 19.91 0.96
CA SER A 167 5.07 20.11 0.29
C SER A 167 4.06 18.99 0.56
N THR A 168 4.54 17.78 0.88
CA THR A 168 3.69 16.60 1.18
C THR A 168 3.46 16.40 2.68
N GLN A 169 4.35 16.89 3.55
CA GLN A 169 4.17 16.86 5.00
C GLN A 169 2.83 17.46 5.46
N PRO A 170 2.34 18.60 4.93
CA PRO A 170 1.04 19.14 5.27
C PRO A 170 -0.09 18.18 4.92
N VAL A 171 -0.01 17.38 3.85
CA VAL A 171 -1.06 16.39 3.57
C VAL A 171 -1.02 15.23 4.58
N ALA A 172 0.18 14.80 4.98
CA ALA A 172 0.36 13.77 6.00
C ALA A 172 0.01 14.25 7.42
N SER A 173 0.03 15.57 7.68
CA SER A 173 -0.12 16.17 9.02
C SER A 173 -1.34 17.09 9.19
N GLN A 174 -1.93 17.64 8.12
CA GLN A 174 -3.02 18.62 8.22
C GLN A 174 -4.30 18.00 8.73
N GLY A 175 -4.50 16.70 8.48
CA GLY A 175 -5.66 15.96 8.96
C GLY A 175 -6.94 16.75 8.71
N THR A 176 -7.41 16.79 7.47
CA THR A 176 -8.73 17.37 7.20
C THR A 176 -9.80 16.39 7.68
N PHE A 177 -10.82 16.91 8.37
CA PHE A 177 -11.99 16.13 8.78
C PHE A 177 -12.83 15.76 7.55
N ASN A 178 -12.41 14.69 6.87
CA ASN A 178 -13.00 14.22 5.63
C ASN A 178 -13.85 12.95 5.88
N ALA A 179 -15.09 12.98 5.38
CA ALA A 179 -16.04 11.86 5.47
C ALA A 179 -15.57 10.60 4.71
N ASP A 180 -14.69 10.74 3.72
CA ASP A 180 -14.13 9.63 2.94
C ASP A 180 -12.90 8.98 3.60
N ASN A 181 -12.47 9.45 4.78
CA ASN A 181 -11.35 8.87 5.52
C ASN A 181 -11.79 7.69 6.39
N TRP A 182 -11.41 6.48 6.00
CA TRP A 182 -11.71 5.19 6.65
C TRP A 182 -10.62 4.75 7.65
N SER A 183 -9.69 5.63 8.00
CA SER A 183 -8.66 5.34 8.99
C SER A 183 -9.28 5.01 10.36
N LEU A 184 -8.80 3.95 11.01
CA LEU A 184 -9.34 3.49 12.29
C LEU A 184 -9.16 4.55 13.41
N PRO A 185 -7.99 5.21 13.57
CA PRO A 185 -7.86 6.38 14.45
C PRO A 185 -8.88 7.48 14.15
N PHE A 186 -9.25 7.68 12.88
CA PHE A 186 -10.25 8.68 12.49
C PHE A 186 -11.65 8.35 13.00
N PHE A 187 -11.98 7.07 13.17
CA PHE A 187 -13.23 6.65 13.79
C PHE A 187 -13.36 7.20 15.22
N GLY A 188 -12.28 7.18 16.01
CA GLY A 188 -12.25 7.81 17.34
C GLY A 188 -12.54 9.31 17.28
N LEU A 189 -11.94 10.03 16.33
CA LEU A 189 -12.22 11.46 16.13
C LEU A 189 -13.67 11.72 15.69
N ARG A 190 -14.26 10.82 14.90
CA ARG A 190 -15.69 10.90 14.52
C ARG A 190 -16.61 10.72 15.72
N LEU A 191 -16.30 9.79 16.61
CA LEU A 191 -17.06 9.61 17.85
C LEU A 191 -16.97 10.85 18.75
N LEU A 192 -15.78 11.44 18.91
CA LEU A 192 -15.61 12.70 19.65
C LEU A 192 -16.39 13.85 19.00
N ASN A 193 -16.41 13.91 17.67
CA ASN A 193 -17.17 14.93 16.95
C ASN A 193 -18.68 14.74 17.12
N TRP A 194 -19.15 13.49 17.02
CA TRP A 194 -20.56 13.14 17.22
C TRP A 194 -21.03 13.42 18.66
N ALA A 195 -20.18 13.15 19.66
CA ALA A 195 -20.46 13.46 21.06
C ALA A 195 -20.38 14.97 21.40
N GLY A 196 -20.03 15.82 20.44
CA GLY A 196 -19.87 17.27 20.64
C GLY A 196 -18.61 17.68 21.40
N LEU A 197 -17.71 16.73 21.68
CA LEU A 197 -16.42 16.97 22.35
C LEU A 197 -15.35 17.51 21.40
N LEU A 198 -15.54 17.30 20.10
CA LEU A 198 -14.75 17.90 19.02
C LEU A 198 -15.73 18.59 18.06
N LYS A 199 -15.40 19.81 17.61
CA LYS A 199 -16.13 20.46 16.50
C LYS A 199 -15.20 20.54 15.32
N ALA A 200 -15.26 19.56 14.42
CA ALA A 200 -14.38 19.46 13.26
C ALA A 200 -15.18 19.58 11.96
N SER A 201 -14.95 20.66 11.21
CA SER A 201 -15.52 20.88 9.86
C SER A 201 -14.45 21.27 8.83
N GLY A 202 -13.18 21.02 9.14
CA GLY A 202 -12.04 21.46 8.32
C GLY A 202 -10.71 20.92 8.85
N THR A 203 -9.74 21.81 9.04
CA THR A 203 -8.43 21.45 9.62
C THR A 203 -8.59 20.93 11.06
N LEU A 204 -8.01 19.78 11.36
CA LEU A 204 -8.01 19.25 12.72
C LEU A 204 -7.15 20.10 13.68
N PRO A 205 -7.53 20.20 14.97
CA PRO A 205 -6.69 20.84 15.98
C PRO A 205 -5.38 20.08 16.19
N SER A 206 -4.34 20.76 16.68
CA SER A 206 -2.97 20.20 16.81
C SER A 206 -2.91 18.90 17.62
N TRP A 207 -3.72 18.77 18.69
CA TRP A 207 -3.77 17.55 19.49
C TRP A 207 -4.32 16.36 18.70
N ALA A 208 -5.31 16.57 17.81
CA ALA A 208 -5.89 15.51 17.00
C ALA A 208 -4.90 15.05 15.93
N LYS A 209 -4.12 15.98 15.37
CA LYS A 209 -2.99 15.66 14.48
C LYS A 209 -1.94 14.81 15.19
N ALA A 210 -1.53 15.22 16.39
CA ALA A 210 -0.58 14.45 17.21
C ALA A 210 -1.11 13.05 17.55
N TYR A 211 -2.39 12.93 17.91
CA TYR A 211 -3.06 11.66 18.12
C TYR A 211 -2.99 10.75 16.87
N LEU A 212 -3.32 11.26 15.69
CA LEU A 212 -3.23 10.50 14.44
C LEU A 212 -1.80 10.05 14.14
N SER A 213 -0.80 10.92 14.33
CA SER A 213 0.62 10.57 14.17
C SER A 213 1.07 9.48 15.14
N LEU A 214 0.65 9.57 16.41
CA LEU A 214 0.94 8.54 17.41
C LEU A 214 0.30 7.20 17.04
N CYS A 215 -0.96 7.20 16.60
CA CYS A 215 -1.63 5.99 16.15
C CYS A 215 -0.97 5.37 14.91
N ALA A 216 -0.50 6.18 13.97
CA ALA A 216 0.20 5.72 12.76
C ALA A 216 1.52 4.98 13.08
N ILE A 217 2.08 5.19 14.27
CA ILE A 217 3.26 4.50 14.81
C ILE A 217 2.83 3.33 15.70
N ALA A 218 2.02 3.60 16.71
CA ALA A 218 1.64 2.64 17.73
C ALA A 218 0.81 1.48 17.17
N GLY A 219 -0.07 1.74 16.20
CA GLY A 219 -0.93 0.72 15.58
C GLY A 219 -0.12 -0.37 14.88
N PRO A 220 0.70 -0.03 13.88
CA PRO A 220 1.53 -1.01 13.19
C PRO A 220 2.51 -1.74 14.11
N LEU A 221 3.13 -1.05 15.08
CA LEU A 221 3.99 -1.69 16.08
C LEU A 221 3.22 -2.67 16.98
N GLY A 222 2.03 -2.29 17.42
CA GLY A 222 1.13 -3.16 18.18
C GLY A 222 0.77 -4.42 17.39
N VAL A 223 0.44 -4.28 16.10
CA VAL A 223 0.17 -5.43 15.22
C VAL A 223 1.43 -6.26 14.98
N MET A 224 2.61 -5.65 14.79
CA MET A 224 3.88 -6.37 14.68
C MET A 224 4.16 -7.24 15.90
N PHE A 225 3.86 -6.74 17.11
CA PHE A 225 4.04 -7.46 18.36
C PHE A 225 2.99 -8.54 18.57
N TRP A 226 1.71 -8.22 18.38
CA TRP A 226 0.60 -9.16 18.50
C TRP A 226 0.73 -10.32 17.51
N ALA A 227 1.10 -10.02 16.26
CA ALA A 227 1.22 -11.03 15.21
C ALA A 227 2.54 -11.82 15.25
N ARG A 228 3.34 -11.75 16.34
CA ARG A 228 4.67 -12.38 16.43
C ARG A 228 4.66 -13.92 16.33
N ASN A 229 3.55 -14.55 16.73
CA ASN A 229 3.39 -16.00 16.75
C ASN A 229 2.72 -16.56 15.47
N TYR A 230 2.35 -15.69 14.53
CA TYR A 230 1.77 -16.10 13.25
C TYR A 230 2.88 -16.44 12.25
N SER A 231 2.50 -17.08 11.14
CA SER A 231 3.43 -17.29 10.04
C SER A 231 4.02 -15.96 9.57
N ARG A 232 5.21 -16.04 8.99
CA ARG A 232 5.93 -14.86 8.50
C ARG A 232 5.11 -14.05 7.50
N ASP A 233 4.42 -14.74 6.59
CA ASP A 233 3.67 -14.11 5.51
C ASP A 233 2.39 -13.45 6.02
N LEU A 234 1.71 -14.11 6.96
CA LEU A 234 0.52 -13.55 7.60
C LEU A 234 0.89 -12.33 8.47
N ARG A 235 1.97 -12.44 9.26
CA ARG A 235 2.47 -11.32 10.06
C ARG A 235 2.79 -10.12 9.18
N LEU A 236 3.49 -10.33 8.07
CA LEU A 236 3.84 -9.25 7.13
C LEU A 236 2.59 -8.65 6.48
N ALA A 237 1.63 -9.47 6.05
CA ALA A 237 0.36 -9.01 5.48
C ALA A 237 -0.46 -8.17 6.48
N LEU A 238 -0.55 -8.60 7.74
CA LEU A 238 -1.25 -7.89 8.81
C LEU A 238 -0.59 -6.54 9.11
N VAL A 239 0.74 -6.49 9.15
CA VAL A 239 1.50 -5.26 9.42
C VAL A 239 1.38 -4.27 8.25
N ALA A 240 1.39 -4.75 7.02
CA ALA A 240 1.09 -3.93 5.84
C ALA A 240 -0.31 -3.31 5.91
N CYS A 241 -1.32 -4.12 6.24
CA CYS A 241 -2.70 -3.66 6.43
C CYS A 241 -2.81 -2.64 7.56
N ALA A 242 -2.10 -2.86 8.67
CA ALA A 242 -2.07 -1.94 9.80
C ALA A 242 -1.45 -0.59 9.42
N GLY A 243 -0.36 -0.59 8.63
CA GLY A 243 0.29 0.63 8.15
C GLY A 243 -0.64 1.54 7.35
N VAL A 244 -1.62 0.96 6.65
CA VAL A 244 -2.67 1.70 5.93
C VAL A 244 -3.82 2.08 6.86
N LEU A 245 -4.33 1.12 7.63
CA LEU A 245 -5.52 1.32 8.46
C LEU A 245 -5.31 2.35 9.58
N PHE A 246 -4.10 2.43 10.12
CA PHE A 246 -3.71 3.40 11.15
C PHE A 246 -3.07 4.67 10.60
N ALA A 247 -2.93 4.79 9.27
CA ALA A 247 -2.43 6.02 8.68
C ALA A 247 -3.37 7.20 8.98
N PRO A 248 -2.87 8.45 9.02
CA PRO A 248 -3.73 9.63 9.17
C PRO A 248 -4.80 9.75 8.07
N LEU A 249 -4.54 9.14 6.90
CA LEU A 249 -5.44 9.11 5.75
C LEU A 249 -5.53 7.69 5.18
N CYS A 250 -6.72 7.12 5.16
CA CYS A 250 -7.02 5.83 4.52
C CYS A 250 -8.28 5.98 3.66
N TRP A 251 -8.15 5.80 2.36
CA TRP A 251 -9.28 5.80 1.43
C TRP A 251 -9.72 4.38 1.07
N THR A 252 -10.94 4.23 0.55
CA THR A 252 -11.45 2.94 0.08
C THR A 252 -10.58 2.32 -1.01
N LEU A 253 -9.79 3.12 -1.73
CA LEU A 253 -8.84 2.64 -2.75
C LEU A 253 -7.74 1.76 -2.17
N TYR A 254 -7.51 1.75 -0.86
CA TYR A 254 -6.56 0.82 -0.24
C TYR A 254 -7.20 -0.50 0.18
N PHE A 255 -8.52 -0.64 0.14
CA PHE A 255 -9.22 -1.82 0.64
C PHE A 255 -8.79 -3.14 0.00
N PRO A 256 -8.40 -3.19 -1.30
CA PRO A 256 -7.84 -4.40 -1.89
C PRO A 256 -6.69 -5.01 -1.08
N LEU A 257 -5.86 -4.21 -0.40
CA LEU A 257 -4.75 -4.72 0.41
C LEU A 257 -5.19 -5.64 1.56
N PHE A 258 -6.42 -5.47 2.08
CA PHE A 258 -6.95 -6.34 3.13
C PHE A 258 -7.28 -7.76 2.66
N LEU A 259 -7.22 -8.03 1.34
CA LEU A 259 -7.30 -9.38 0.81
C LEU A 259 -6.01 -10.19 1.05
N LEU A 260 -4.87 -9.55 1.30
CA LEU A 260 -3.59 -10.23 1.58
C LEU A 260 -3.68 -11.21 2.76
N PRO A 261 -4.06 -10.79 4.00
CA PRO A 261 -4.15 -11.72 5.12
C PRO A 261 -5.21 -12.81 4.88
N ILE A 262 -6.30 -12.50 4.18
CA ILE A 262 -7.34 -13.47 3.83
C ILE A 262 -6.76 -14.55 2.90
N ALA A 263 -6.04 -14.15 1.85
CA ALA A 263 -5.42 -15.07 0.91
C ALA A 263 -4.37 -15.95 1.60
N VAL A 264 -3.53 -15.38 2.47
CA VAL A 264 -2.56 -16.17 3.25
C VAL A 264 -3.25 -17.18 4.16
N LEU A 265 -4.29 -16.78 4.90
CA LEU A 265 -5.05 -17.68 5.78
C LEU A 265 -5.72 -18.83 5.01
N ILE A 266 -6.25 -18.57 3.81
CA ILE A 266 -6.81 -19.61 2.94
C ILE A 266 -5.72 -20.62 2.54
N GLY A 267 -4.53 -20.11 2.14
CA GLY A 267 -3.38 -20.95 1.79
C GLY A 267 -2.95 -21.86 2.95
N GLU A 268 -2.71 -21.27 4.13
CA GLU A 268 -2.29 -22.02 5.32
C GLU A 268 -3.31 -23.09 5.74
N ARG A 269 -4.61 -22.78 5.70
CA ARG A 269 -5.66 -23.76 6.03
C ARG A 269 -5.65 -24.93 5.05
N ARG A 270 -5.45 -24.68 3.75
CA ARG A 270 -5.35 -25.73 2.74
C ARG A 270 -4.14 -26.63 2.94
N GLU A 271 -2.99 -26.05 3.31
CA GLU A 271 -1.79 -26.83 3.61
C GLU A 271 -1.99 -27.72 4.84
N ARG A 272 -2.60 -27.19 5.90
CA ARG A 272 -2.94 -27.98 7.11
C ARG A 272 -3.89 -29.13 6.83
N MET A 273 -4.87 -28.97 5.92
CA MET A 273 -5.81 -30.05 5.57
C MET A 273 -5.15 -31.16 4.73
N LYS A 274 -4.04 -30.89 4.04
CA LYS A 274 -3.29 -31.91 3.29
C LYS A 274 -2.36 -32.75 4.17
N ALA A 275 -1.84 -32.15 5.24
CA ALA A 275 -0.92 -32.82 6.16
C ALA A 275 -1.44 -34.10 6.86
N PRO A 276 -2.70 -34.19 7.35
CA PRO A 276 -3.16 -35.37 8.10
C PRO A 276 -3.32 -36.64 7.26
N VAL A 277 -3.39 -36.53 5.93
CA VAL A 277 -3.55 -37.70 5.05
C VAL A 277 -2.22 -38.47 4.89
N LEU A 278 -1.08 -37.77 4.95
CA LEU A 278 0.25 -38.39 4.77
C LEU A 278 0.72 -39.14 6.03
N SER A 279 0.32 -38.71 7.23
CA SER A 279 0.66 -39.43 8.47
C SER A 279 -0.09 -40.75 8.64
N GLN A 280 -1.23 -40.93 7.97
CA GLN A 280 -1.97 -42.20 7.97
C GLN A 280 -1.49 -43.16 6.87
N GLN A 281 -1.07 -42.64 5.71
CA GLN A 281 -0.51 -43.50 4.65
C GLN A 281 0.84 -44.11 5.04
N SER A 282 1.71 -43.37 5.73
CA SER A 282 2.96 -43.95 6.25
C SER A 282 2.70 -44.99 7.34
N GLN A 283 1.65 -44.86 8.15
CA GLN A 283 1.31 -45.89 9.15
C GLN A 283 0.72 -47.16 8.54
N ILE A 284 0.15 -47.11 7.33
CA ILE A 284 -0.39 -48.27 6.62
C ILE A 284 0.70 -48.99 5.79
N GLU A 285 1.71 -48.28 5.28
CA GLU A 285 2.84 -48.92 4.57
C GLU A 285 3.84 -49.61 5.51
N TYR A 286 3.76 -49.37 6.83
CA TYR A 286 4.60 -50.02 7.85
C TYR A 286 3.82 -50.94 8.80
N ALA A 287 2.57 -51.28 8.50
CA ALA A 287 1.75 -52.25 9.22
C ALA A 287 1.50 -53.49 8.35
#